data_AF-A0A4Q4M5L5-F1
#
_entry.id   AF-A0A4Q4M5L5-F1
#
_cell.length_a   1.000
_cell.length_b   1.000
_cell.length_c   1.000
_cell.angle_alpha   90.00
_cell.angle_beta   90.00
_cell.angle_gamma   90.00
#
_symmetry.space_group_name_H-M   'P 1'
#
loop_
_entity.id
_entity.type
_entity.pdbx_description
1 polymer ?
#
loop_
_entity_poly.entity_id
_entity_poly.type
_entity_poly.pdbx_seq_one_letter_code
_entity_poly.pdbx_strand_id
1 'polypeptide(L)'
;MERDSHRTFREIHGSKENLEASMNDILEKALIEVVEDDTPLNLRYITPYQLSTDWSTDGNCSAYALTLPGELPPGQEYVSVSYTWAHSQEIDASMPIPDYRIKDEATPDAPSRSINCPIMVFHRAWCFARARKIPYIWIDQECIYQENTEDKQRHLQIMDRIYKKSKWTVAILSTEIPDAMLSALALCLQPDDEELLPMPQFQNWPDSVDIWPLYDDFKENHIEILSSVLSDRWFTRAWTFQERCCASACVLLAPVGNKGDAAAQLSLDWIGNDVSFKFRSLCNLQSIGGTDDVRWFLLDSLFCEIYPSGPNACWLLFKMLERCDNLICSDRLTIYANVCGLRYKLNSTILNDAKYSYSTCMAVLMTANEILNTDMDDTKRVDISELDLDKLIGGALQETFSDRVD
;
A
#
# COMPACT_ATOMS: atom_id res chain seq x y z
N MET A 1 -4.93 22.13 0.01
CA MET A 1 -3.84 22.19 -0.98
C MET A 1 -4.43 22.18 -2.38
N GLU A 2 -3.97 23.06 -3.25
CA GLU A 2 -4.35 23.07 -4.67
C GLU A 2 -3.54 22.00 -5.43
N ARG A 3 -4.23 21.18 -6.25
CA ARG A 3 -3.58 20.20 -7.13
C ARG A 3 -3.23 20.84 -8.46
N ASP A 4 -2.01 21.34 -8.57
CA ASP A 4 -1.50 22.15 -9.68
C ASP A 4 -0.30 21.52 -10.41
N SER A 5 -0.20 20.18 -10.40
CA SER A 5 0.87 19.44 -11.09
C SER A 5 0.90 19.62 -12.61
N HIS A 6 -0.18 20.16 -13.18
CA HIS A 6 -0.35 20.49 -14.60
C HIS A 6 0.07 21.93 -14.95
N ARG A 7 0.41 22.75 -13.95
CA ARG A 7 0.84 24.15 -14.12
C ARG A 7 2.34 24.29 -13.96
N THR A 8 2.94 25.23 -14.66
CA THR A 8 4.36 25.57 -14.48
C THR A 8 4.56 26.41 -13.23
N PHE A 9 5.77 26.46 -12.69
CA PHE A 9 6.07 27.35 -11.56
C PHE A 9 5.85 28.83 -11.91
N ARG A 10 6.07 29.23 -13.16
CA ARG A 10 5.75 30.58 -13.65
C ARG A 10 4.25 30.86 -13.59
N GLU A 11 3.41 29.90 -13.96
CA GLU A 11 1.95 30.07 -13.87
C GLU A 11 1.45 30.13 -12.43
N ILE A 12 2.15 29.48 -11.49
CA ILE A 12 1.78 29.46 -10.06
C ILE A 12 2.24 30.74 -9.36
N HIS A 13 3.51 31.14 -9.54
CA HIS A 13 4.15 32.21 -8.75
C HIS A 13 4.46 33.49 -9.52
N GLY A 14 4.48 33.44 -10.86
CA GLY A 14 4.81 34.56 -11.74
C GLY A 14 6.31 34.89 -11.82
N SER A 15 7.02 34.89 -10.69
CA SER A 15 8.45 35.19 -10.60
C SER A 15 9.20 34.23 -9.68
N LYS A 16 10.53 34.24 -9.78
CA LYS A 16 11.43 33.39 -8.99
C LYS A 16 11.40 33.77 -7.52
N GLU A 17 11.37 35.08 -7.23
CA GLU A 17 11.36 35.62 -5.86
C GLU A 17 10.10 35.21 -5.10
N ASN A 18 8.95 35.16 -5.77
CA ASN A 18 7.69 34.69 -5.18
C ASN A 18 7.74 33.19 -4.87
N LEU A 19 8.32 32.40 -5.77
CA LEU A 19 8.54 30.97 -5.53
C LEU A 19 9.47 30.77 -4.33
N GLU A 20 10.60 31.48 -4.25
CA GLU A 20 11.53 31.41 -3.10
C GLU A 20 10.83 31.78 -1.80
N ALA A 21 10.04 32.85 -1.78
CA ALA A 21 9.28 33.27 -0.60
C ALA A 21 8.29 32.18 -0.16
N SER A 22 7.57 31.57 -1.11
CA SER A 22 6.63 30.47 -0.83
C SER A 22 7.33 29.21 -0.31
N MET A 23 8.46 28.84 -0.91
CA MET A 23 9.25 27.69 -0.49
C MET A 23 9.80 27.86 0.94
N ASN A 24 10.34 29.04 1.25
CA ASN A 24 10.82 29.36 2.59
C ASN A 24 9.69 29.34 3.63
N ASP A 25 8.50 29.85 3.30
CA ASP A 25 7.31 29.78 4.18
C ASP A 25 6.92 28.34 4.52
N ILE A 26 6.94 27.46 3.51
CA ILE A 26 6.62 26.03 3.68
C ILE A 26 7.67 25.34 4.55
N LEU A 27 8.96 25.61 4.31
CA LEU A 27 10.05 25.05 5.12
C LEU A 27 9.92 25.43 6.59
N GLU A 28 9.68 26.70 6.88
CA GLU A 28 9.56 27.19 8.26
C GLU A 28 8.37 26.55 8.99
N LYS A 29 7.25 26.36 8.29
CA LYS A 29 5.98 25.95 8.92
C LYS A 29 5.73 24.45 8.94
N ALA A 30 6.24 23.72 7.96
CA ALA A 30 5.82 22.34 7.71
C ALA A 30 6.96 21.33 7.67
N LEU A 31 8.23 21.75 7.62
CA LEU A 31 9.34 20.81 7.60
C LEU A 31 9.46 20.08 8.95
N ILE A 32 9.53 18.76 8.88
CA ILE A 32 9.74 17.89 10.02
C ILE A 32 10.90 16.97 9.67
N GLU A 33 11.88 16.88 10.57
CA GLU A 33 12.91 15.85 10.49
C GLU A 33 12.41 14.58 11.16
N VAL A 34 12.41 13.47 10.42
CA VAL A 34 12.13 12.14 10.96
C VAL A 34 13.47 11.46 11.20
N VAL A 35 13.88 11.41 12.47
CA VAL A 35 15.05 10.65 12.88
C VAL A 35 14.69 9.16 12.81
N GLU A 36 15.38 8.42 11.94
CA GLU A 36 15.32 6.96 11.96
C GLU A 36 15.98 6.47 13.25
N ASP A 37 15.14 6.06 14.18
CA ASP A 37 15.53 5.39 15.40
C ASP A 37 15.06 3.93 15.29
N ASP A 38 15.93 2.99 15.66
CA ASP A 38 15.63 1.56 15.79
C ASP A 38 14.58 1.26 16.87
N THR A 39 14.00 2.28 17.52
CA THR A 39 12.99 2.14 18.54
C THR A 39 11.86 1.21 18.07
N PRO A 40 11.43 0.30 18.96
CA PRO A 40 10.21 -0.47 18.76
C PRO A 40 9.05 0.45 18.41
N LEU A 41 8.26 0.06 17.41
CA LEU A 41 7.08 0.84 17.06
C LEU A 41 6.07 0.73 18.20
N ASN A 42 5.65 1.88 18.72
CA ASN A 42 4.64 1.95 19.78
C ASN A 42 3.23 1.76 19.19
N LEU A 43 2.95 0.56 18.68
CA LEU A 43 1.69 0.17 18.01
C LEU A 43 0.80 -0.60 18.96
N ARG A 44 -0.49 -0.64 18.63
CA ARG A 44 -1.45 -1.56 19.24
C ARG A 44 -1.83 -2.61 18.20
N TYR A 45 -2.15 -3.80 18.66
CA TYR A 45 -2.51 -4.91 17.80
C TYR A 45 -3.84 -5.49 18.24
N ILE A 46 -4.57 -6.06 17.30
CA ILE A 46 -5.72 -6.90 17.60
C ILE A 46 -5.20 -8.33 17.78
N THR A 47 -5.62 -8.98 18.85
CA THR A 47 -5.26 -10.36 19.19
C THR A 47 -6.48 -11.07 19.81
N PRO A 48 -6.59 -12.41 19.80
CA PRO A 48 -7.66 -13.10 20.50
C PRO A 48 -7.67 -12.71 21.98
N TYR A 49 -8.86 -12.49 22.55
CA TYR A 49 -8.98 -12.08 23.95
C TYR A 49 -8.36 -13.12 24.92
N GLN A 50 -8.40 -14.39 24.53
CA GLN A 50 -7.68 -15.48 25.19
C GLN A 50 -6.86 -16.24 24.15
N LEU A 51 -5.54 -16.01 24.14
CA LEU A 51 -4.63 -16.71 23.25
C LEU A 51 -4.39 -18.14 23.78
N SER A 52 -5.26 -19.07 23.40
CA SER A 52 -5.10 -20.50 23.68
C SER A 52 -4.11 -21.13 22.69
N THR A 53 -3.58 -22.32 22.98
CA THR A 53 -2.68 -23.04 22.04
C THR A 53 -3.37 -23.43 20.73
N ASP A 54 -4.70 -23.54 20.75
CA ASP A 54 -5.52 -23.99 19.62
C ASP A 54 -6.24 -22.82 18.91
N TRP A 55 -5.87 -21.57 19.21
CA TRP A 55 -6.53 -20.37 18.67
C TRP A 55 -6.60 -20.34 17.14
N SER A 56 -5.61 -20.94 16.45
CA SER A 56 -5.56 -20.96 14.98
C SER A 56 -6.64 -21.84 14.36
N THR A 57 -7.19 -22.81 15.10
CA THR A 57 -8.25 -23.71 14.64
C THR A 57 -9.62 -23.33 15.20
N ASP A 58 -9.70 -22.31 16.07
CA ASP A 58 -10.96 -21.79 16.58
C ASP A 58 -11.68 -20.96 15.51
N GLY A 59 -12.58 -21.64 14.79
CA GLY A 59 -13.49 -21.04 13.81
C GLY A 59 -14.48 -20.04 14.42
N ASN A 60 -14.74 -20.13 15.73
CA ASN A 60 -15.81 -19.41 16.43
C ASN A 60 -15.28 -18.23 17.26
N CYS A 61 -13.98 -17.92 17.20
CA CYS A 61 -13.38 -16.80 17.91
C CYS A 61 -14.02 -15.47 17.47
N SER A 62 -14.83 -14.90 18.36
CA SER A 62 -15.54 -13.64 18.15
C SER A 62 -15.09 -12.51 19.10
N ALA A 63 -14.29 -12.84 20.13
CA ALA A 63 -13.82 -11.90 21.13
C ALA A 63 -12.31 -11.64 20.99
N TYR A 64 -11.95 -10.37 20.81
CA TYR A 64 -10.60 -9.90 20.60
C TYR A 64 -10.21 -8.84 21.63
N ALA A 65 -8.92 -8.68 21.86
CA ALA A 65 -8.33 -7.59 22.61
C ALA A 65 -7.61 -6.63 21.67
N LEU A 66 -7.65 -5.33 21.99
CA LEU A 66 -6.71 -4.33 21.47
C LEU A 66 -5.64 -4.14 22.54
N THR A 67 -4.39 -4.51 22.22
CA THR A 67 -3.27 -4.46 23.16
C THR A 67 -2.95 -3.03 23.60
N LEU A 68 -2.15 -2.85 24.67
CA LEU A 68 -1.56 -1.55 24.93
C LEU A 68 -0.50 -1.19 23.87
N PRO A 69 -0.19 0.11 23.70
CA PRO A 69 0.88 0.56 22.80
C PRO A 69 2.23 -0.08 23.16
N GLY A 70 2.90 -0.67 22.16
CA GLY A 70 4.23 -1.28 22.30
C GLY A 70 4.21 -2.72 22.81
N GLU A 71 3.03 -3.29 23.09
CA GLU A 71 2.89 -4.66 23.57
C GLU A 71 2.80 -5.68 22.42
N LEU A 72 3.90 -5.81 21.66
CA LEU A 72 4.14 -6.99 20.85
C LEU A 72 5.12 -7.90 21.60
N PRO A 73 4.76 -9.14 21.96
CA PRO A 73 5.68 -9.99 22.69
C PRO A 73 6.98 -10.24 21.89
N PRO A 74 8.15 -10.31 22.56
CA PRO A 74 9.42 -10.51 21.86
C PRO A 74 9.41 -11.75 20.96
N GLY A 75 9.86 -11.58 19.71
CA GLY A 75 9.89 -12.65 18.71
C GLY A 75 8.55 -12.98 18.06
N GLN A 76 7.47 -12.26 18.40
CA GLN A 76 6.20 -12.37 17.67
C GLN A 76 6.22 -11.50 16.42
N GLU A 77 5.50 -11.98 15.41
CA GLU A 77 5.26 -11.31 14.15
C GLU A 77 3.83 -10.77 14.12
N TYR A 78 3.53 -9.83 13.22
CA TYR A 78 2.16 -9.36 12.98
C TYR A 78 1.86 -9.25 11.48
N VAL A 79 0.58 -9.32 11.16
CA VAL A 79 0.04 -9.05 9.82
C VAL A 79 -0.51 -7.63 9.78
N SER A 80 -0.09 -6.80 8.83
CA SER A 80 -0.77 -5.53 8.54
C SER A 80 -1.85 -5.76 7.48
N VAL A 81 -2.99 -5.07 7.63
CA VAL A 81 -4.11 -5.18 6.69
C VAL A 81 -4.20 -3.92 5.85
N SER A 82 -4.24 -4.10 4.54
CA SER A 82 -4.41 -3.03 3.56
C SER A 82 -5.75 -3.20 2.87
N TYR A 83 -6.57 -2.15 2.86
CA TYR A 83 -7.90 -2.16 2.25
C TYR A 83 -8.36 -0.73 2.01
N THR A 84 -9.45 -0.56 1.26
CA THR A 84 -10.07 0.77 1.13
C THR A 84 -11.17 0.94 2.16
N TRP A 85 -11.20 2.05 2.92
CA TRP A 85 -12.25 2.26 3.93
C TRP A 85 -13.69 2.18 3.39
N ALA A 86 -13.90 2.47 2.11
CA ALA A 86 -15.18 2.30 1.42
C ALA A 86 -15.33 0.88 0.82
N HIS A 87 -14.71 -0.12 1.45
CA HIS A 87 -14.77 -1.52 1.01
C HIS A 87 -16.22 -1.97 1.05
N SER A 88 -16.75 -2.31 -0.11
CA SER A 88 -18.09 -2.81 -0.29
C SER A 88 -17.97 -4.20 -0.86
N GLN A 89 -18.42 -5.19 -0.09
CA GLN A 89 -18.54 -6.56 -0.54
C GLN A 89 -19.89 -7.08 -0.05
N GLU A 90 -20.63 -7.74 -0.94
CA GLU A 90 -21.87 -8.39 -0.54
C GLU A 90 -21.56 -9.53 0.44
N ILE A 91 -22.25 -9.51 1.57
CA ILE A 91 -22.17 -10.60 2.53
C ILE A 91 -23.13 -11.67 2.03
N ASP A 92 -22.59 -12.79 1.56
CA ASP A 92 -23.42 -13.96 1.30
C ASP A 92 -24.06 -14.39 2.64
N ALA A 93 -25.39 -14.38 2.68
CA ALA A 93 -26.16 -14.80 3.84
C ALA A 93 -25.89 -16.25 4.26
N SER A 94 -25.28 -17.06 3.37
CA SER A 94 -24.84 -18.42 3.66
C SER A 94 -23.51 -18.50 4.43
N MET A 95 -22.69 -17.44 4.43
CA MET A 95 -21.44 -17.41 5.19
C MET A 95 -21.69 -17.07 6.67
N PRO A 96 -21.35 -17.96 7.62
CA PRO A 96 -21.45 -17.66 9.03
C PRO A 96 -20.34 -16.68 9.44
N ILE A 97 -20.68 -15.40 9.54
CA ILE A 97 -19.76 -14.38 10.06
C ILE A 97 -20.00 -14.20 11.57
N PRO A 98 -18.97 -14.39 12.42
CA PRO A 98 -19.09 -14.13 13.86
C PRO A 98 -19.38 -12.66 14.17
N ASP A 99 -20.11 -12.39 15.26
CA ASP A 99 -20.27 -11.04 15.80
C ASP A 99 -18.97 -10.59 16.50
N TYR A 100 -18.05 -10.03 15.72
CA TYR A 100 -16.74 -9.63 16.19
C TYR A 100 -16.79 -8.47 17.19
N ARG A 101 -16.17 -8.67 18.35
CA ARG A 101 -16.09 -7.71 19.45
C ARG A 101 -14.65 -7.48 19.87
N ILE A 102 -14.27 -6.23 20.09
CA ILE A 102 -12.94 -5.82 20.57
C ILE A 102 -13.07 -5.23 21.97
N LYS A 103 -12.27 -5.75 22.91
CA LYS A 103 -12.05 -5.20 24.25
C LYS A 103 -10.75 -4.38 24.24
N ASP A 104 -10.83 -3.11 24.62
CA ASP A 104 -9.65 -2.25 24.70
C ASP A 104 -8.96 -2.43 26.06
N GLU A 105 -7.70 -2.85 26.06
CA GLU A 105 -6.92 -3.07 27.29
C GLU A 105 -6.57 -1.76 27.99
N ALA A 106 -6.53 -0.63 27.28
CA ALA A 106 -6.32 0.69 27.88
C ALA A 106 -7.55 1.17 28.68
N THR A 107 -8.72 0.58 28.43
CA THR A 107 -9.98 0.88 29.13
C THR A 107 -10.65 -0.41 29.63
N PRO A 108 -10.05 -1.11 30.60
CA PRO A 108 -10.50 -2.43 31.04
C PRO A 108 -11.91 -2.43 31.64
N ASP A 109 -12.39 -1.29 32.13
CA ASP A 109 -13.75 -1.12 32.67
C ASP A 109 -14.81 -0.87 31.57
N ALA A 110 -14.40 -0.45 30.38
CA ALA A 110 -15.33 -0.17 29.27
C ALA A 110 -15.82 -1.48 28.63
N PRO A 111 -17.10 -1.59 28.20
CA PRO A 111 -17.58 -2.80 27.53
C PRO A 111 -16.86 -3.03 26.19
N SER A 112 -16.83 -4.28 25.74
CA SER A 112 -16.34 -4.60 24.39
C SER A 112 -17.18 -3.89 23.33
N ARG A 113 -16.52 -3.27 22.36
CA ARG A 113 -17.16 -2.57 21.26
C ARG A 113 -17.27 -3.45 20.02
N SER A 114 -18.14 -3.06 19.08
CA SER A 114 -18.09 -3.57 17.70
C SER A 114 -16.78 -3.16 17.03
N ILE A 115 -16.40 -3.90 15.98
CA ILE A 115 -15.38 -3.45 15.02
C ILE A 115 -15.85 -2.18 14.30
N ASN A 116 -14.91 -1.30 14.00
CA ASN A 116 -15.07 -0.08 13.22
C ASN A 116 -14.85 -0.33 11.71
N CYS A 117 -13.97 -1.27 11.36
CA CYS A 117 -13.67 -1.59 9.97
C CYS A 117 -14.76 -2.45 9.32
N PRO A 118 -14.82 -2.48 7.97
CA PRO A 118 -15.78 -3.32 7.26
C PRO A 118 -15.66 -4.78 7.70
N ILE A 119 -16.79 -5.41 8.01
CA ILE A 119 -16.81 -6.75 8.62
C ILE A 119 -16.09 -7.80 7.77
N MET A 120 -16.16 -7.68 6.44
CA MET A 120 -15.48 -8.60 5.54
C MET A 120 -13.97 -8.42 5.50
N VAL A 121 -13.48 -7.19 5.67
CA VAL A 121 -12.06 -6.91 5.82
C VAL A 121 -11.54 -7.60 7.08
N PHE A 122 -12.22 -7.43 8.21
CA PHE A 122 -11.84 -8.08 9.46
C PHE A 122 -11.86 -9.60 9.34
N HIS A 123 -12.96 -10.16 8.85
CA HIS A 123 -13.14 -11.62 8.70
C HIS A 123 -12.03 -12.25 7.86
N ARG A 124 -11.78 -11.70 6.67
CA ARG A 124 -10.85 -12.26 5.70
C ARG A 124 -9.40 -12.08 6.14
N ALA A 125 -9.05 -10.92 6.71
CA ALA A 125 -7.75 -10.70 7.33
C ALA A 125 -7.50 -11.69 8.49
N TRP A 126 -8.51 -11.96 9.31
CA TRP A 126 -8.40 -12.92 10.40
C TRP A 126 -8.26 -14.36 9.89
N CYS A 127 -9.00 -14.76 8.86
CA CYS A 127 -8.84 -16.04 8.19
C CYS A 127 -7.40 -16.24 7.68
N PHE A 128 -6.82 -15.20 7.07
CA PHE A 128 -5.42 -15.20 6.64
C PHE A 128 -4.45 -15.34 7.83
N ALA A 129 -4.63 -14.54 8.88
CA ALA A 129 -3.80 -14.56 10.07
C ALA A 129 -3.79 -15.95 10.75
N ARG A 130 -4.96 -16.59 10.87
CA ARG A 130 -5.09 -17.98 11.36
C ARG A 130 -4.35 -18.98 10.49
N ALA A 131 -4.53 -18.91 9.16
CA ALA A 131 -3.88 -19.82 8.22
C ALA A 131 -2.35 -19.71 8.30
N ARG A 132 -1.82 -18.52 8.57
CA ARG A 132 -0.38 -18.26 8.76
C ARG A 132 0.10 -18.39 10.20
N LYS A 133 -0.80 -18.70 11.15
CA LYS A 133 -0.52 -18.87 12.59
C LYS A 133 0.12 -17.61 13.24
N ILE A 134 -0.31 -16.43 12.80
CA ILE A 134 0.13 -15.14 13.36
C ILE A 134 -1.05 -14.51 14.12
N PRO A 135 -1.01 -14.43 15.47
CA PRO A 135 -2.17 -13.99 16.26
C PRO A 135 -2.35 -12.48 16.35
N TYR A 136 -1.39 -11.70 15.83
CA TYR A 136 -1.41 -10.24 15.90
C TYR A 136 -1.72 -9.66 14.52
N ILE A 137 -2.80 -8.89 14.43
CA ILE A 137 -3.13 -8.12 13.24
C ILE A 137 -3.13 -6.63 13.55
N TRP A 138 -2.70 -5.84 12.58
CA TRP A 138 -2.78 -4.38 12.62
C TRP A 138 -3.74 -3.89 11.54
N ILE A 139 -4.82 -3.22 11.97
CA ILE A 139 -5.81 -2.59 11.08
C ILE A 139 -5.90 -1.12 11.47
N ASP A 140 -5.67 -0.21 10.54
CA ASP A 140 -5.62 1.23 10.77
C ASP A 140 -6.85 1.81 11.53
N GLN A 141 -8.08 1.43 11.16
CA GLN A 141 -9.32 1.89 11.80
C GLN A 141 -9.53 1.34 13.22
N GLU A 142 -8.77 0.32 13.61
CA GLU A 142 -8.90 -0.34 14.91
C GLU A 142 -7.72 -0.04 15.84
N CYS A 143 -6.51 -0.02 15.29
CA CYS A 143 -5.25 0.11 15.99
C CYS A 143 -4.79 1.57 16.14
N ILE A 144 -5.49 2.53 15.52
CA ILE A 144 -5.28 3.98 15.67
C ILE A 144 -6.53 4.57 16.32
N TYR A 145 -6.36 5.45 17.32
CA TYR A 145 -7.51 6.19 17.86
C TYR A 145 -7.91 7.27 16.87
N GLN A 146 -8.93 6.96 16.08
CA GLN A 146 -9.41 7.81 14.98
C GLN A 146 -10.03 9.15 15.44
N GLU A 147 -10.19 9.42 16.73
CA GLU A 147 -10.61 10.73 17.22
C GLU A 147 -9.47 11.52 17.88
N ASN A 148 -8.28 10.91 18.01
CA ASN A 148 -7.09 11.54 18.58
C ASN A 148 -6.16 12.04 17.46
N THR A 149 -6.06 13.36 17.31
CA THR A 149 -5.25 14.00 16.26
C THR A 149 -3.76 13.75 16.39
N GLU A 150 -3.23 13.69 17.62
CA GLU A 150 -1.81 13.42 17.87
C GLU A 150 -1.47 11.97 17.51
N ASP A 151 -2.31 11.03 17.91
CA ASP A 151 -2.13 9.62 17.63
C ASP A 151 -2.24 9.31 16.13
N LYS A 152 -3.21 9.94 15.44
CA LYS A 152 -3.29 9.91 13.97
C LYS A 152 -2.01 10.42 13.33
N GLN A 153 -1.60 11.64 13.68
CA GLN A 153 -0.43 12.27 13.08
C GLN A 153 0.82 11.41 13.30
N ARG A 154 1.01 10.87 14.51
CA ARG A 154 2.11 9.96 14.82
C ARG A 154 2.12 8.75 13.91
N HIS A 155 0.98 8.08 13.72
CA HIS A 155 0.90 6.91 12.84
C HIS A 155 1.15 7.26 11.38
N LEU A 156 0.59 8.36 10.86
CA LEU A 156 0.80 8.82 9.48
C LEU A 156 2.29 9.01 9.13
N GLN A 157 3.11 9.47 10.09
CA GLN A 157 4.54 9.67 9.90
C GLN A 157 5.37 8.37 9.87
N ILE A 158 4.84 7.27 10.41
CA ILE A 158 5.52 5.97 10.51
C ILE A 158 4.82 4.88 9.72
N MET A 159 3.81 5.20 8.90
CA MET A 159 3.03 4.21 8.15
C MET A 159 3.95 3.29 7.34
N ASP A 160 4.96 3.83 6.65
CA ASP A 160 5.98 3.06 5.94
C ASP A 160 6.62 1.98 6.82
N ARG A 161 7.00 2.33 8.06
CA ARG A 161 7.62 1.41 9.02
C ARG A 161 6.66 0.33 9.48
N ILE A 162 5.36 0.64 9.62
CA ILE A 162 4.33 -0.34 10.02
C ILE A 162 4.22 -1.45 8.96
N TYR A 163 4.16 -1.10 7.68
CA TYR A 163 4.07 -2.11 6.62
C TYR A 163 5.41 -2.82 6.41
N LYS A 164 6.54 -2.09 6.51
CA LYS A 164 7.89 -2.65 6.39
C LYS A 164 8.24 -3.66 7.49
N LYS A 165 7.83 -3.42 8.74
CA LYS A 165 8.08 -4.34 9.87
C LYS A 165 7.04 -5.45 10.00
N SER A 166 5.94 -5.40 9.26
CA SER A 166 4.98 -6.51 9.22
C SER A 166 5.62 -7.74 8.61
N LYS A 167 5.17 -8.93 9.02
CA LYS A 167 5.57 -10.18 8.37
C LYS A 167 4.89 -10.35 7.02
N TRP A 168 3.61 -9.98 6.98
CA TRP A 168 2.80 -9.95 5.77
C TRP A 168 1.96 -8.68 5.80
N THR A 169 1.89 -8.02 4.65
CA THR A 169 0.82 -7.07 4.35
C THR A 169 -0.21 -7.79 3.51
N VAL A 170 -1.42 -7.96 4.04
CA VAL A 170 -2.54 -8.57 3.32
C VAL A 170 -3.45 -7.49 2.76
N ALA A 171 -3.52 -7.41 1.43
CA ALA A 171 -4.38 -6.51 0.69
C ALA A 171 -5.73 -7.18 0.42
N ILE A 172 -6.80 -6.69 1.05
CA ILE A 172 -8.14 -7.25 0.91
C ILE A 172 -8.83 -6.59 -0.29
N LEU A 173 -8.93 -7.33 -1.39
CA LEU A 173 -9.63 -6.89 -2.60
C LEU A 173 -11.14 -7.10 -2.46
N SER A 174 -11.93 -6.22 -3.04
CA SER A 174 -13.40 -6.32 -3.11
C SER A 174 -13.84 -7.01 -4.39
N THR A 175 -13.06 -6.86 -5.48
CA THR A 175 -13.35 -7.44 -6.79
C THR A 175 -13.03 -8.92 -6.82
N GLU A 176 -13.99 -9.72 -7.32
CA GLU A 176 -13.82 -11.16 -7.51
C GLU A 176 -12.85 -11.48 -8.65
N ILE A 177 -12.10 -12.57 -8.47
CA ILE A 177 -11.22 -13.10 -9.52
C ILE A 177 -11.95 -14.19 -10.31
N PRO A 178 -12.04 -14.07 -11.65
CA PRO A 178 -12.62 -15.10 -12.50
C PRO A 178 -11.78 -16.39 -12.52
N ASP A 179 -12.44 -17.54 -12.70
CA ASP A 179 -11.79 -18.85 -12.83
C ASP A 179 -10.69 -18.89 -13.90
N ALA A 180 -10.90 -18.20 -15.02
CA ALA A 180 -9.92 -18.07 -16.08
C ALA A 180 -8.59 -17.51 -15.56
N MET A 181 -8.64 -16.45 -14.75
CA MET A 181 -7.44 -15.86 -14.14
C MET A 181 -6.78 -16.79 -13.12
N LEU A 182 -7.56 -17.59 -12.39
CA LEU A 182 -7.00 -18.58 -11.46
C LEU A 182 -6.08 -19.58 -12.19
N SER A 183 -6.45 -20.00 -13.40
CA SER A 183 -5.62 -20.90 -14.22
C SER A 183 -4.28 -20.27 -14.59
N ALA A 184 -4.28 -18.97 -14.94
CA ALA A 184 -3.07 -18.24 -15.28
C ALA A 184 -2.19 -17.98 -14.04
N LEU A 185 -2.80 -17.66 -12.89
CA LEU A 185 -2.10 -17.54 -11.62
C LEU A 185 -1.38 -18.84 -11.26
N ALA A 186 -2.02 -20.01 -11.42
CA ALA A 186 -1.42 -21.30 -11.14
C ALA A 186 -0.13 -21.57 -11.94
N LEU A 187 0.01 -21.00 -13.14
CA LEU A 187 1.21 -21.09 -13.98
C LEU A 187 2.31 -20.10 -13.58
N CYS A 188 1.96 -19.02 -12.88
CA CYS A 188 2.86 -17.94 -12.49
C CYS A 188 3.26 -17.96 -11.01
N LEU A 189 2.75 -18.90 -10.21
CA LEU A 189 3.22 -19.17 -8.86
C LEU A 189 4.59 -19.86 -8.92
N GLN A 190 5.66 -19.12 -8.62
CA GLN A 190 7.01 -19.65 -8.45
C GLN A 190 7.36 -19.79 -6.97
N PRO A 191 8.27 -20.72 -6.60
CA PRO A 191 8.96 -20.69 -5.33
C PRO A 191 9.78 -19.39 -5.19
N ASP A 192 9.95 -18.92 -3.95
CA ASP A 192 10.49 -17.60 -3.60
C ASP A 192 11.95 -17.32 -4.03
N ASP A 193 12.65 -18.29 -4.62
CA ASP A 193 14.10 -18.27 -4.86
C ASP A 193 14.53 -18.00 -6.32
N GLU A 194 13.61 -17.81 -7.29
CA GLU A 194 13.97 -17.52 -8.69
C GLU A 194 13.85 -16.02 -9.04
N GLU A 195 15.00 -15.36 -9.27
CA GLU A 195 15.11 -13.96 -9.70
C GLU A 195 14.61 -13.71 -11.15
N LEU A 196 14.34 -14.77 -11.93
CA LEU A 196 14.02 -14.66 -13.35
C LEU A 196 12.52 -14.46 -13.61
N LEU A 197 12.19 -13.83 -14.75
CA LEU A 197 10.82 -13.75 -15.25
C LEU A 197 10.28 -15.17 -15.48
N PRO A 198 9.10 -15.53 -14.93
CA PRO A 198 8.64 -16.90 -14.95
C PRO A 198 8.27 -17.35 -16.36
N MET A 199 8.81 -18.50 -16.76
CA MET A 199 8.21 -19.30 -17.83
C MET A 199 6.99 -20.05 -17.27
N PRO A 200 5.89 -20.20 -18.04
CA PRO A 200 4.71 -20.96 -17.59
C PRO A 200 5.10 -22.39 -17.21
N GLN A 201 4.80 -22.80 -15.97
CA GLN A 201 5.07 -24.16 -15.50
C GLN A 201 3.78 -24.99 -15.44
N PHE A 202 3.58 -25.84 -16.45
CA PHE A 202 2.42 -26.75 -16.53
C PHE A 202 2.45 -27.89 -15.50
N GLN A 203 3.49 -27.99 -14.68
CA GLN A 203 3.63 -29.01 -13.64
C GLN A 203 2.65 -28.81 -12.47
N ASN A 204 2.09 -27.61 -12.31
CA ASN A 204 1.09 -27.29 -11.27
C ASN A 204 -0.33 -27.74 -11.64
N TRP A 205 -0.50 -28.39 -12.78
CA TRP A 205 -1.81 -28.77 -13.29
C TRP A 205 -2.22 -30.16 -12.78
N PRO A 206 -3.39 -30.32 -12.14
CA PRO A 206 -3.94 -31.64 -11.85
C PRO A 206 -4.14 -32.50 -13.11
N ASP A 207 -3.49 -33.68 -13.14
CA ASP A 207 -3.50 -34.64 -14.27
C ASP A 207 -4.92 -35.08 -14.72
N SER A 208 -5.93 -34.95 -13.86
CA SER A 208 -7.30 -35.45 -14.09
C SER A 208 -8.30 -34.38 -14.55
N VAL A 209 -7.88 -33.12 -14.68
CA VAL A 209 -8.79 -32.00 -14.97
C VAL A 209 -8.34 -31.29 -16.23
N ASP A 210 -9.26 -30.99 -17.14
CA ASP A 210 -8.95 -30.15 -18.28
C ASP A 210 -9.09 -28.65 -17.91
N ILE A 211 -7.99 -27.97 -17.60
CA ILE A 211 -7.94 -26.51 -17.35
C ILE A 211 -7.61 -25.70 -18.62
N TRP A 212 -7.31 -26.33 -19.77
CA TRP A 212 -7.07 -25.61 -21.02
C TRP A 212 -8.22 -24.69 -21.42
N PRO A 213 -9.49 -25.08 -21.27
CA PRO A 213 -10.59 -24.15 -21.50
C PRO A 213 -10.50 -22.87 -20.66
N LEU A 214 -10.08 -22.95 -19.38
CA LEU A 214 -9.92 -21.78 -18.52
C LEU A 214 -8.71 -20.92 -18.93
N TYR A 215 -7.61 -21.57 -19.30
CA TYR A 215 -6.39 -20.86 -19.70
C TYR A 215 -6.51 -20.21 -21.08
N ASP A 216 -7.13 -20.89 -22.03
CA ASP A 216 -7.42 -20.34 -23.35
C ASP A 216 -8.41 -19.15 -23.23
N ASP A 217 -9.43 -19.26 -22.38
CA ASP A 217 -10.32 -18.13 -22.05
C ASP A 217 -9.56 -16.94 -21.46
N PHE A 218 -8.65 -17.20 -20.51
CA PHE A 218 -7.79 -16.13 -19.99
C PHE A 218 -6.93 -15.51 -21.09
N LYS A 219 -6.30 -16.31 -21.93
CA LYS A 219 -5.42 -15.80 -23.00
C LYS A 219 -6.18 -14.95 -24.01
N GLU A 220 -7.39 -15.36 -24.39
CA GLU A 220 -8.26 -14.62 -25.29
C GLU A 220 -8.79 -13.32 -24.66
N ASN A 221 -9.10 -13.34 -23.36
CA ASN A 221 -9.80 -12.24 -22.66
C ASN A 221 -8.94 -11.51 -21.60
N HIS A 222 -7.62 -11.70 -21.57
CA HIS A 222 -6.74 -11.24 -20.49
C HIS A 222 -6.83 -9.73 -20.22
N ILE A 223 -6.99 -8.89 -21.24
CA ILE A 223 -7.10 -7.43 -21.07
C ILE A 223 -8.35 -7.08 -20.27
N GLU A 224 -9.50 -7.66 -20.62
CA GLU A 224 -10.77 -7.38 -19.94
C GLU A 224 -10.76 -7.93 -18.52
N ILE A 225 -10.23 -9.14 -18.33
CA ILE A 225 -10.10 -9.80 -17.02
C ILE A 225 -9.17 -8.99 -16.10
N LEU A 226 -7.97 -8.62 -16.57
CA LEU A 226 -7.03 -7.84 -15.78
C LEU A 226 -7.56 -6.43 -15.52
N SER A 227 -8.21 -5.80 -16.50
CA SER A 227 -8.85 -4.48 -16.31
C SER A 227 -9.94 -4.53 -15.25
N SER A 228 -10.74 -5.60 -15.23
CA SER A 228 -11.78 -5.81 -14.22
C SER A 228 -11.17 -5.90 -12.82
N VAL A 229 -10.15 -6.75 -12.62
CA VAL A 229 -9.49 -6.90 -11.31
C VAL A 229 -8.77 -5.61 -10.90
N LEU A 230 -8.04 -4.97 -11.82
CA LEU A 230 -7.32 -3.71 -11.55
C LEU A 230 -8.24 -2.50 -11.39
N SER A 231 -9.52 -2.63 -11.74
CA SER A 231 -10.53 -1.61 -11.42
C SER A 231 -10.90 -1.60 -9.93
N ASP A 232 -10.45 -2.57 -9.14
CA ASP A 232 -10.59 -2.52 -7.68
C ASP A 232 -9.95 -1.22 -7.15
N ARG A 233 -10.70 -0.52 -6.31
CA ARG A 233 -10.30 0.76 -5.72
C ARG A 233 -8.99 0.68 -4.93
N TRP A 234 -8.60 -0.52 -4.49
CA TRP A 234 -7.31 -0.76 -3.85
C TRP A 234 -6.13 -0.41 -4.77
N PHE A 235 -6.21 -0.65 -6.08
CA PHE A 235 -5.12 -0.30 -7.01
C PHE A 235 -5.07 1.19 -7.34
N THR A 236 -6.16 1.93 -7.12
CA THR A 236 -6.22 3.35 -7.45
C THR A 236 -5.93 4.26 -6.26
N ARG A 237 -6.16 3.86 -5.02
CA ARG A 237 -5.96 4.75 -3.86
C ARG A 237 -4.47 4.96 -3.55
N ALA A 238 -4.04 6.18 -3.23
CA ALA A 238 -2.61 6.39 -2.99
C ALA A 238 -2.10 5.85 -1.64
N TRP A 239 -2.97 5.79 -0.63
CA TRP A 239 -2.61 5.18 0.65
C TRP A 239 -2.27 3.69 0.44
N THR A 240 -3.12 2.93 -0.24
CA THR A 240 -2.85 1.52 -0.56
C THR A 240 -1.62 1.34 -1.47
N PHE A 241 -1.35 2.30 -2.36
CA PHE A 241 -0.09 2.35 -3.10
C PHE A 241 1.13 2.44 -2.16
N GLN A 242 1.12 3.33 -1.16
CA GLN A 242 2.18 3.43 -0.15
C GLN A 242 2.35 2.10 0.60
N GLU A 243 1.24 1.54 1.06
CA GLU A 243 1.19 0.32 1.85
C GLU A 243 1.82 -0.85 1.09
N ARG A 244 1.50 -0.99 -0.20
CA ARG A 244 2.12 -1.95 -1.11
C ARG A 244 3.63 -1.72 -1.24
N CYS A 245 4.04 -0.49 -1.57
CA CYS A 245 5.45 -0.18 -1.82
C CYS A 245 6.34 -0.31 -0.58
N CYS A 246 5.79 -0.10 0.62
CA CYS A 246 6.54 -0.22 1.87
C CYS A 246 6.49 -1.62 2.48
N ALA A 247 5.61 -2.51 2.02
CA ALA A 247 5.47 -3.85 2.55
C ALA A 247 6.74 -4.70 2.29
N SER A 248 7.18 -5.43 3.31
CA SER A 248 8.23 -6.46 3.15
C SER A 248 7.76 -7.63 2.29
N ALA A 249 6.49 -8.02 2.45
CA ALA A 249 5.81 -9.03 1.67
C ALA A 249 4.33 -8.66 1.50
N CYS A 250 3.94 -8.25 0.30
CA CYS A 250 2.56 -7.90 -0.04
C CYS A 250 1.84 -9.09 -0.70
N VAL A 251 0.72 -9.50 -0.12
CA VAL A 251 -0.16 -10.56 -0.64
C VAL A 251 -1.52 -9.95 -0.93
N LEU A 252 -2.06 -10.20 -2.12
CA LEU A 252 -3.43 -9.92 -2.49
C LEU A 252 -4.30 -11.08 -2.02
N LEU A 253 -5.37 -10.76 -1.30
CA LEU A 253 -6.42 -11.68 -0.91
C LEU A 253 -7.68 -11.29 -1.67
N ALA A 254 -8.07 -12.12 -2.63
CA ALA A 254 -9.15 -11.81 -3.55
C ALA A 254 -10.27 -12.84 -3.44
N PRO A 255 -11.54 -12.40 -3.39
CA PRO A 255 -12.65 -13.30 -3.36
C PRO A 255 -12.73 -14.06 -4.68
N VAL A 256 -13.03 -15.34 -4.57
CA VAL A 256 -13.43 -16.14 -5.71
C VAL A 256 -14.91 -16.41 -5.51
N GLY A 257 -15.72 -16.06 -6.51
CA GLY A 257 -17.16 -16.33 -6.49
C GLY A 257 -17.45 -17.83 -6.50
N ASN A 258 -18.52 -18.26 -7.16
CA ASN A 258 -18.80 -19.68 -7.35
C ASN A 258 -17.77 -20.31 -8.30
N LYS A 259 -16.64 -20.77 -7.75
CA LYS A 259 -15.59 -21.44 -8.50
C LYS A 259 -16.09 -22.73 -9.12
N GLY A 260 -15.78 -22.93 -10.39
CA GLY A 260 -16.01 -24.19 -11.09
C GLY A 260 -15.13 -25.31 -10.53
N ASP A 261 -15.58 -26.56 -10.73
CA ASP A 261 -14.88 -27.75 -10.23
C ASP A 261 -13.41 -27.82 -10.70
N ALA A 262 -13.13 -27.32 -11.90
CA ALA A 262 -11.77 -27.27 -12.44
C ALA A 262 -10.88 -26.27 -11.69
N ALA A 263 -11.39 -25.06 -11.45
CA ALA A 263 -10.68 -24.02 -10.70
C ALA A 263 -10.46 -24.43 -9.23
N ALA A 264 -11.43 -25.11 -8.63
CA ALA A 264 -11.33 -25.62 -7.26
C ALA A 264 -10.20 -26.65 -7.06
N GLN A 265 -9.75 -27.32 -8.13
CA GLN A 265 -8.68 -28.32 -8.10
C GLN A 265 -7.28 -27.73 -8.36
N LEU A 266 -7.18 -26.44 -8.68
CA LEU A 266 -5.90 -25.77 -8.85
C LEU A 266 -5.16 -25.68 -7.51
N SER A 267 -3.86 -25.98 -7.53
CA SER A 267 -2.96 -25.88 -6.38
C SER A 267 -2.58 -24.43 -6.09
N LEU A 268 -3.55 -23.64 -5.63
CA LEU A 268 -3.40 -22.25 -5.21
C LEU A 268 -3.44 -22.14 -3.67
N ASP A 269 -2.96 -21.03 -3.12
CA ASP A 269 -3.04 -20.73 -1.69
C ASP A 269 -4.46 -20.27 -1.32
N TRP A 270 -5.32 -21.22 -0.99
CA TRP A 270 -6.73 -20.98 -0.64
C TRP A 270 -6.91 -20.61 0.83
N ILE A 271 -7.56 -19.47 1.09
CA ILE A 271 -7.88 -18.98 2.43
C ILE A 271 -9.40 -18.80 2.53
N GLY A 272 -10.11 -19.83 2.99
CA GLY A 272 -11.58 -19.82 2.93
C GLY A 272 -12.07 -19.78 1.48
N ASN A 273 -12.86 -18.75 1.14
CA ASN A 273 -13.35 -18.52 -0.24
C ASN A 273 -12.43 -17.57 -1.04
N ASP A 274 -11.31 -17.16 -0.46
CA ASP A 274 -10.34 -16.30 -1.14
C ASP A 274 -9.19 -17.10 -1.72
N VAL A 275 -8.62 -16.56 -2.80
CA VAL A 275 -7.29 -16.93 -3.27
C VAL A 275 -6.27 -15.90 -2.77
N SER A 276 -5.15 -16.41 -2.24
CA SER A 276 -4.00 -15.62 -1.80
C SER A 276 -2.88 -15.73 -2.83
N PHE A 277 -2.35 -14.59 -3.29
CA PHE A 277 -1.24 -14.56 -4.25
C PHE A 277 -0.44 -13.26 -4.11
N LYS A 278 0.84 -13.26 -4.48
CA LYS A 278 1.69 -12.08 -4.40
C LYS A 278 1.32 -11.08 -5.51
N PHE A 279 1.47 -9.78 -5.24
CA PHE A 279 1.29 -8.76 -6.27
C PHE A 279 2.23 -8.98 -7.46
N ARG A 280 3.47 -9.43 -7.23
CA ARG A 280 4.40 -9.85 -8.29
C ARG A 280 3.83 -10.93 -9.22
N SER A 281 3.05 -11.88 -8.71
CA SER A 281 2.38 -12.90 -9.53
C SER A 281 1.36 -12.27 -10.48
N LEU A 282 0.63 -11.23 -10.04
CA LEU A 282 -0.25 -10.44 -10.89
C LEU A 282 0.52 -9.70 -11.99
N CYS A 283 1.64 -9.06 -11.62
CA CYS A 283 2.51 -8.39 -12.59
C CYS A 283 3.02 -9.35 -13.66
N ASN A 284 3.35 -10.59 -13.31
CA ASN A 284 3.86 -11.57 -14.28
C ASN A 284 2.83 -11.96 -15.35
N LEU A 285 1.52 -11.79 -15.09
CA LEU A 285 0.47 -12.05 -16.08
C LEU A 285 0.54 -11.10 -17.29
N GLN A 286 1.22 -9.96 -17.18
CA GLN A 286 1.43 -9.04 -18.31
C GLN A 286 2.22 -9.65 -19.47
N SER A 287 2.97 -10.72 -19.21
CA SER A 287 3.74 -11.45 -20.23
C SER A 287 2.87 -12.27 -21.18
N ILE A 288 1.56 -12.39 -20.90
CA ILE A 288 0.63 -13.32 -21.57
C ILE A 288 -0.14 -12.66 -22.74
N GLY A 289 0.02 -11.35 -23.01
CA GLY A 289 -0.61 -10.71 -24.18
C GLY A 289 -0.26 -9.23 -24.45
N GLY A 290 -1.07 -8.53 -25.28
CA GLY A 290 -0.75 -7.36 -26.14
C GLY A 290 -0.22 -6.04 -25.51
N THR A 291 -0.25 -4.93 -26.26
CA THR A 291 0.27 -3.61 -25.83
C THR A 291 -0.86 -2.65 -25.45
N ASP A 292 -1.20 -2.55 -24.16
CA ASP A 292 -2.27 -1.67 -23.64
C ASP A 292 -1.88 -1.02 -22.29
N ASP A 293 -2.68 -0.05 -21.82
CA ASP A 293 -2.42 0.73 -20.59
C ASP A 293 -2.29 -0.13 -19.32
N VAL A 294 -3.05 -1.23 -19.23
CA VAL A 294 -2.96 -2.21 -18.14
C VAL A 294 -1.56 -2.81 -18.03
N ARG A 295 -0.96 -3.14 -19.18
CA ARG A 295 0.38 -3.71 -19.24
C ARG A 295 1.43 -2.71 -18.76
N TRP A 296 1.31 -1.45 -19.17
CA TRP A 296 2.20 -0.39 -18.68
C TRP A 296 2.08 -0.18 -17.17
N PHE A 297 0.87 -0.21 -16.63
CA PHE A 297 0.68 -0.13 -15.17
C PHE A 297 1.36 -1.30 -14.43
N LEU A 298 1.21 -2.53 -14.92
CA LEU A 298 1.83 -3.71 -14.31
C LEU A 298 3.35 -3.70 -14.47
N LEU A 299 3.87 -3.25 -15.61
CA LEU A 299 5.31 -3.07 -15.85
C LEU A 299 5.93 -1.99 -14.97
N ASP A 300 5.32 -0.81 -14.92
CA ASP A 300 5.77 0.30 -14.06
C ASP A 300 5.75 -0.13 -12.58
N SER A 301 4.71 -0.88 -12.17
CA SER A 301 4.61 -1.44 -10.81
C SER A 301 5.72 -2.46 -10.53
N LEU A 302 5.98 -3.38 -11.47
CA LEU A 302 7.03 -4.38 -11.33
C LEU A 302 8.42 -3.73 -11.27
N PHE A 303 8.65 -2.68 -12.07
CA PHE A 303 9.90 -1.93 -12.04
C PHE A 303 10.12 -1.26 -10.68
N CYS A 304 9.08 -0.65 -10.10
CA CYS A 304 9.14 -0.10 -8.75
C CYS A 304 9.42 -1.17 -7.67
N GLU A 305 8.90 -2.40 -7.82
CA GLU A 305 9.21 -3.49 -6.87
C GLU A 305 10.65 -4.01 -7.00
N ILE A 306 11.18 -4.11 -8.22
CA ILE A 306 12.53 -4.64 -8.46
C ILE A 306 13.61 -3.60 -8.16
N TYR A 307 13.36 -2.32 -8.47
CA TYR A 307 14.31 -1.23 -8.32
C TYR A 307 13.75 -0.15 -7.37
N PRO A 308 13.62 -0.44 -6.07
CA PRO A 308 12.98 0.45 -5.10
C PRO A 308 13.81 1.71 -4.81
N SER A 309 15.11 1.69 -5.12
CA SER A 309 16.05 2.76 -4.80
C SER A 309 16.68 3.34 -6.06
N GLY A 310 16.55 4.65 -6.23
CA GLY A 310 17.29 5.39 -7.24
C GLY A 310 16.53 6.61 -7.77
N PRO A 311 17.23 7.49 -8.51
CA PRO A 311 16.65 8.69 -9.10
C PRO A 311 15.44 8.38 -10.00
N ASN A 312 15.60 7.40 -10.90
CA ASN A 312 14.54 6.97 -11.82
C ASN A 312 13.33 6.34 -11.10
N ALA A 313 13.55 5.69 -9.95
CA ALA A 313 12.48 5.13 -9.15
C ALA A 313 11.62 6.24 -8.53
N CYS A 314 12.25 7.30 -8.00
CA CYS A 314 11.57 8.46 -7.42
C CYS A 314 10.67 9.19 -8.43
N TRP A 315 11.14 9.37 -9.66
CA TRP A 315 10.31 9.95 -10.73
C TRP A 315 9.16 9.02 -11.15
N LEU A 316 9.42 7.72 -11.31
CA LEU A 316 8.38 6.75 -11.67
C LEU A 316 7.29 6.68 -10.58
N LEU A 317 7.69 6.69 -9.31
CA LEU A 317 6.79 6.78 -8.16
C LEU A 317 5.91 8.02 -8.22
N PHE A 318 6.46 9.19 -8.56
CA PHE A 318 5.68 10.42 -8.73
C PHE A 318 4.62 10.24 -9.83
N LYS A 319 5.02 9.71 -10.99
CA LYS A 319 4.12 9.46 -12.13
C LYS A 319 3.00 8.48 -11.77
N MET A 320 3.31 7.41 -11.02
CA MET A 320 2.32 6.46 -10.54
C MET A 320 1.37 7.11 -9.53
N LEU A 321 1.91 7.87 -8.58
CA LEU A 321 1.12 8.58 -7.58
C LEU A 321 0.14 9.56 -8.23
N GLU A 322 0.52 10.25 -9.31
CA GLU A 322 -0.37 11.15 -10.06
C GLU A 322 -1.60 10.45 -10.66
N ARG A 323 -1.52 9.14 -10.91
CA ARG A 323 -2.66 8.33 -11.35
C ARG A 323 -3.55 7.88 -10.20
N CYS A 324 -3.04 7.89 -8.97
CA CYS A 324 -3.81 7.47 -7.82
C CYS A 324 -4.89 8.47 -7.43
N ASP A 325 -5.99 7.98 -6.88
CA ASP A 325 -7.04 8.74 -6.21
C ASP A 325 -6.59 9.13 -4.80
N ASN A 326 -6.84 10.39 -4.44
CA ASN A 326 -6.66 10.91 -3.09
C ASN A 326 -7.75 11.90 -2.74
N LEU A 327 -8.38 11.68 -1.59
CA LEU A 327 -9.35 12.63 -1.02
C LEU A 327 -8.66 13.92 -0.55
N ILE A 328 -7.43 13.80 -0.05
CA ILE A 328 -6.63 14.89 0.48
C ILE A 328 -5.35 14.99 -0.34
N CYS A 329 -5.15 16.12 -1.03
CA CYS A 329 -3.99 16.29 -1.93
C CYS A 329 -2.66 16.31 -1.18
N SER A 330 -2.62 16.86 0.04
CA SER A 330 -1.39 16.96 0.83
C SER A 330 -0.86 15.60 1.32
N ASP A 331 -1.71 14.58 1.42
CA ASP A 331 -1.29 13.20 1.74
C ASP A 331 -0.29 12.65 0.72
N ARG A 332 -0.35 13.11 -0.54
CA ARG A 332 0.60 12.73 -1.60
C ARG A 332 2.04 12.99 -1.20
N LEU A 333 2.30 14.11 -0.51
CA LEU A 333 3.64 14.48 -0.06
C LEU A 333 4.15 13.51 1.01
N THR A 334 3.29 13.17 1.96
CA THR A 334 3.61 12.19 3.01
C THR A 334 3.85 10.82 2.41
N ILE A 335 2.97 10.37 1.50
CA ILE A 335 3.11 9.10 0.80
C ILE A 335 4.41 9.04 0.00
N TYR A 336 4.69 10.07 -0.79
CA TYR A 336 5.91 10.16 -1.58
C TYR A 336 7.16 10.10 -0.67
N ALA A 337 7.18 10.91 0.39
CA ALA A 337 8.29 10.92 1.34
C ALA A 337 8.50 9.56 2.03
N ASN A 338 7.40 8.91 2.40
CA ASN A 338 7.39 7.60 3.04
C ASN A 338 7.95 6.51 2.12
N VAL A 339 7.47 6.44 0.87
CA VAL A 339 7.94 5.42 -0.08
C VAL A 339 9.40 5.65 -0.47
N CYS A 340 9.82 6.90 -0.67
CA CYS A 340 11.20 7.24 -1.00
C CYS A 340 12.16 7.18 0.20
N GLY A 341 11.68 6.89 1.42
CA GLY A 341 12.52 6.83 2.62
C GLY A 341 13.18 8.18 2.97
N LEU A 342 12.49 9.29 2.72
CA LEU A 342 13.05 10.63 2.94
C LEU A 342 13.14 10.95 4.44
N ARG A 343 14.31 11.46 4.86
CA ARG A 343 14.58 11.91 6.24
C ARG A 343 13.75 13.12 6.62
N TYR A 344 13.65 14.10 5.71
CA TYR A 344 12.86 15.30 5.93
C TYR A 344 11.51 15.14 5.25
N LYS A 345 10.43 15.35 6.00
CA LYS A 345 9.05 15.24 5.54
C LYS A 345 8.34 16.58 5.71
N LEU A 346 7.21 16.73 5.01
CA LEU A 346 6.33 17.88 5.19
C LEU A 346 5.08 17.48 5.98
N ASN A 347 4.67 18.32 6.92
CA ASN A 347 3.43 18.16 7.66
C ASN A 347 2.22 18.39 6.75
N SER A 348 1.67 17.30 6.19
CA SER A 348 0.54 17.33 5.27
C SER A 348 -0.72 17.96 5.87
N THR A 349 -0.91 17.88 7.19
CA THR A 349 -2.08 18.46 7.88
C THR A 349 -2.02 19.99 7.84
N ILE A 350 -0.85 20.58 8.12
CA ILE A 350 -0.64 22.04 8.03
C ILE A 350 -0.81 22.53 6.60
N LEU A 351 -0.33 21.73 5.64
CA LEU A 351 -0.38 22.08 4.22
C LEU A 351 -1.74 21.79 3.56
N ASN A 352 -2.71 21.23 4.29
CA ASN A 352 -4.06 20.98 3.77
C ASN A 352 -4.92 22.26 3.68
N ASP A 353 -4.38 23.31 3.07
CA ASP A 353 -5.01 24.62 2.86
C ASP A 353 -4.89 24.99 1.38
N ALA A 354 -5.93 25.60 0.80
CA ALA A 354 -5.96 25.97 -0.62
C ALA A 354 -4.87 26.97 -1.01
N LYS A 355 -4.30 27.72 -0.06
CA LYS A 355 -3.18 28.64 -0.32
C LYS A 355 -1.88 27.95 -0.70
N TYR A 356 -1.72 26.67 -0.38
CA TYR A 356 -0.51 25.91 -0.68
C TYR A 356 -0.65 25.16 -2.01
N SER A 357 0.36 25.33 -2.85
CA SER A 357 0.56 24.64 -4.13
C SER A 357 1.18 23.26 -3.92
N TYR A 358 0.61 22.22 -4.52
CA TYR A 358 1.18 20.87 -4.48
C TYR A 358 2.55 20.81 -5.15
N SER A 359 2.69 21.38 -6.35
CA SER A 359 3.95 21.45 -7.09
C SER A 359 5.05 22.13 -6.28
N THR A 360 4.71 23.22 -5.59
CA THR A 360 5.66 23.96 -4.74
C THR A 360 6.06 23.15 -3.51
N CYS A 361 5.10 22.52 -2.83
CA CYS A 361 5.41 21.67 -1.68
C CYS A 361 6.26 20.46 -2.06
N MET A 362 6.03 19.86 -3.25
CA MET A 362 6.86 18.77 -3.75
C MET A 362 8.29 19.24 -4.04
N ALA A 363 8.46 20.41 -4.67
CA ALA A 363 9.79 20.99 -4.86
C ALA A 363 10.51 21.24 -3.53
N VAL A 364 9.81 21.79 -2.53
CA VAL A 364 10.37 21.98 -1.18
C VAL A 364 10.80 20.65 -0.55
N LEU A 365 9.96 19.61 -0.64
CA LEU A 365 10.27 18.30 -0.10
C LEU A 365 11.56 17.73 -0.73
N MET A 366 11.74 17.90 -2.04
CA MET A 366 12.95 17.47 -2.75
C MET A 366 14.16 18.27 -2.32
N THR A 367 14.11 19.59 -2.46
CA THR A 367 15.25 20.45 -2.14
C THR A 367 15.69 20.31 -0.68
N ALA A 368 14.76 20.13 0.26
CA ALA A 368 15.10 19.88 1.66
C ALA A 368 15.93 18.60 1.85
N ASN A 369 15.58 17.52 1.14
CA ASN A 369 16.31 16.25 1.22
C ASN A 369 17.58 16.20 0.38
N GLU A 370 17.81 17.21 -0.48
CA GLU A 370 19.09 17.41 -1.17
C GLU A 370 20.05 18.23 -0.30
N ILE A 371 19.62 19.42 0.11
CA ILE A 371 20.46 20.38 0.84
C ILE A 371 20.80 19.88 2.24
N LEU A 372 19.81 19.38 2.99
CA LEU A 372 20.00 19.04 4.40
C LEU A 372 20.51 17.61 4.64
N ASN A 373 20.69 16.84 3.57
CA ASN A 373 21.25 15.47 3.63
C ASN A 373 22.73 15.46 3.21
N THR A 374 23.19 16.49 2.49
CA THR A 374 24.60 16.83 2.39
C THR A 374 24.98 17.61 3.65
N ASP A 375 25.75 17.03 4.57
CA ASP A 375 26.26 17.65 5.83
C ASP A 375 27.17 18.90 5.61
N MET A 376 27.01 19.62 4.50
CA MET A 376 27.87 20.69 4.01
C MET A 376 27.05 21.99 3.91
N ASP A 377 27.27 22.85 4.92
CA ASP A 377 27.02 24.29 4.98
C ASP A 377 25.87 24.79 5.89
N ASP A 378 26.21 25.78 6.73
CA ASP A 378 25.39 26.36 7.80
C ASP A 378 24.28 27.30 7.28
N THR A 379 24.17 27.46 5.96
CA THR A 379 23.18 28.34 5.34
C THR A 379 21.97 27.54 4.87
N LYS A 380 20.95 27.45 5.74
CA LYS A 380 19.60 26.92 5.45
C LYS A 380 18.84 27.81 4.44
N ARG A 381 19.38 28.03 3.25
CA ARG A 381 18.68 28.71 2.15
C ARG A 381 18.43 27.72 1.03
N VAL A 382 17.20 27.70 0.55
CA VAL A 382 16.83 26.97 -0.67
C VAL A 382 17.55 27.63 -1.83
N ASP A 383 18.52 26.95 -2.42
CA ASP A 383 19.01 27.35 -3.73
C ASP A 383 18.07 26.79 -4.80
N ILE A 384 17.35 27.68 -5.48
CA ILE A 384 16.53 27.32 -6.65
C ILE A 384 17.14 27.86 -7.94
N SER A 385 18.43 28.20 -7.95
CA SER A 385 19.15 28.71 -9.11
C SER A 385 18.92 27.84 -10.35
N GLU A 386 18.89 26.52 -10.16
CA GLU A 386 18.72 25.50 -11.20
C GLU A 386 17.25 25.16 -11.54
N LEU A 387 16.27 25.63 -10.75
CA LEU A 387 14.86 25.32 -11.00
C LEU A 387 14.32 26.16 -12.17
N ASP A 388 13.93 25.50 -13.25
CA ASP A 388 13.30 26.14 -14.41
C ASP A 388 11.83 26.47 -14.14
N LEU A 389 11.50 27.77 -14.14
CA LEU A 389 10.15 28.25 -13.87
C LEU A 389 9.13 27.83 -14.94
N ASP A 390 9.58 27.55 -16.16
CA ASP A 390 8.71 27.22 -17.28
C ASP A 390 8.40 25.70 -17.35
N LYS A 391 8.88 24.92 -16.37
CA LYS A 391 8.61 23.49 -16.26
C LYS A 391 7.51 23.16 -15.26
N LEU A 392 6.87 22.02 -15.50
CA LEU A 392 6.01 21.33 -14.55
C LEU A 392 6.87 20.63 -13.50
N ILE A 393 6.31 20.41 -12.31
CA ILE A 393 6.99 19.65 -11.24
C ILE A 393 7.47 18.26 -11.71
N GLY A 394 6.69 17.56 -12.53
CA GLY A 394 7.07 16.25 -13.05
C GLY A 394 8.30 16.28 -13.97
N GLY A 395 8.48 17.38 -14.71
CA GLY A 395 9.66 17.60 -15.55
C GLY A 395 10.88 17.97 -14.73
N ALA A 396 10.71 18.84 -13.72
CA ALA A 396 11.78 19.18 -12.78
C ALA A 396 12.30 17.93 -12.05
N LEU A 397 11.41 17.07 -11.55
CA LEU A 397 11.79 15.79 -10.93
C LEU A 397 12.60 14.91 -11.89
N GLN A 398 12.19 14.80 -13.16
CA GLN A 398 12.88 13.96 -14.13
C GLN A 398 14.35 14.38 -14.33
N GLU A 399 14.61 15.68 -14.39
CA GLU A 399 15.94 16.25 -14.64
C GLU A 399 16.85 16.12 -13.43
N THR A 400 16.37 16.53 -12.24
CA THR A 400 17.06 16.35 -10.96
C THR A 400 17.54 14.91 -10.76
N PHE A 401 16.83 13.95 -11.34
CA PHE A 401 17.15 12.54 -11.24
C PHE A 401 17.91 11.97 -12.45
N SER A 402 17.83 12.59 -13.63
CA SER A 402 18.60 12.17 -14.81
C SER A 402 20.07 12.57 -14.68
N ASP A 403 20.37 13.72 -14.08
CA ASP A 403 21.74 14.25 -13.90
C ASP A 403 22.57 13.47 -12.86
N ARG A 404 21.97 12.48 -12.17
CA ARG A 404 22.61 11.63 -11.16
C ARG A 404 23.03 10.25 -11.68
N VAL A 405 22.87 9.99 -12.98
CA VAL A 405 23.18 8.69 -13.62
C VAL A 405 24.56 8.69 -14.30
N ASP A 406 25.26 9.83 -14.34
CA ASP A 406 26.61 9.97 -14.92
C ASP A 406 27.74 9.80 -13.88
#